data_AF-A0ABD5TX00-F1
#
_entry.id   AF-A0ABD5TX00-F1
#
_cell.length_a   1.000
_cell.length_b   1.000
_cell.length_c   1.000
_cell.angle_alpha   90.00
_cell.angle_beta   90.00
_cell.angle_gamma   90.00
#
_symmetry.space_group_name_H-M   'P 1'
#
loop_
_entity.id
_entity.type
_entity.pdbx_description
1 polymer ?
#
loop_
_entity_poly.entity_id
_entity_poly.type
_entity_poly.pdbx_seq_one_letter_code
_entity_poly.pdbx_strand_id
1 'polypeptide(L)'
;MTRRQKTDEREENEGEELGRRDYLKLAATGVVASGGLGLSTASTTAATDGGPPNPDNWTLNFEDTFDGGSLDTSKWSVGYGWGLTDRNSAGRVSSDEVNVSNGQLHLSMRYDGSVTTSAVNTKDKHYYGPGSYWEASIKLPGRTGVLPAFWSKPNTEEWPPELDFIEIFQNDGGREDTHRAEYHIHYSTSTVSDDSSTHESLDVEYDSSTDLTEGFHVYGCRWLEDRVDFYFDGINVGTITDSTAMEALRNGGPQYMMLTNMIDKVGTTDKSTHWSEEMVVDWVRVWTSGSSSDGSTDETTEDATDETTDDTEHYFWVRADSNDPVTYAFEASGGNISVDSGELSTGESDEWISSDGTLAGGVEDNSGGDGFRYHGEIIDFAHDAPVETYIDDQYVDPDTLVDPNSPGPEQPTDETDDGGSSSLPHTITFDGNGGGTTYSVTVSDTIEPAGAADGGDSVSGSTAAGSTGSGSDSFGFSGEITSLSLDGDADVSVDGQRVDMLVINRASGKNSVRYIVETAGRVIKADVPFASINSNDKVRGGKISGKVGSGTDAYWIFGGDIVDVSTFGGEVTTELNGDVVDYTD
;
A
#
# COMPACT_ATOMS: atom_id res chain seq x y z
N MET A 1 57.81 -41.83 24.69
CA MET A 1 56.39 -42.22 24.63
C MET A 1 55.63 -40.96 24.25
N THR A 2 55.26 -40.87 22.98
CA THR A 2 54.83 -39.64 22.32
C THR A 2 53.31 -39.68 22.11
N ARG A 3 52.69 -38.56 22.43
CA ARG A 3 51.25 -38.22 22.36
C ARG A 3 50.72 -38.39 20.93
N ARG A 4 49.54 -39.02 20.75
CA ARG A 4 48.78 -39.03 19.49
C ARG A 4 47.25 -39.07 19.73
N GLN A 5 46.57 -38.17 19.02
CA GLN A 5 45.15 -37.93 18.68
C GLN A 5 44.07 -39.01 18.92
N LYS A 6 42.85 -38.53 19.24
CA LYS A 6 41.55 -38.68 18.53
C LYS A 6 40.47 -37.88 19.32
N THR A 7 39.91 -36.77 18.82
CA THR A 7 38.67 -36.61 18.00
C THR A 7 37.45 -37.37 18.53
N ASP A 8 36.46 -36.62 19.04
CA ASP A 8 35.05 -37.02 19.06
C ASP A 8 34.24 -35.87 18.44
N GLU A 9 33.41 -36.25 17.49
CA GLU A 9 32.53 -35.45 16.63
C GLU A 9 31.35 -34.89 17.45
N ARG A 10 30.99 -33.62 17.21
CA ARG A 10 29.65 -33.09 17.52
C ARG A 10 28.91 -33.05 16.21
N GLU A 11 27.86 -33.85 16.09
CA GLU A 11 26.81 -33.65 15.09
C GLU A 11 25.91 -32.51 15.58
N GLU A 12 25.93 -31.42 14.82
CA GLU A 12 24.90 -30.38 14.82
C GLU A 12 23.62 -30.97 14.23
N ASN A 13 22.50 -30.72 14.89
CA ASN A 13 21.18 -30.98 14.35
C ASN A 13 20.46 -29.62 14.34
N GLU A 14 20.78 -28.81 13.35
CA GLU A 14 20.01 -27.63 12.99
C GLU A 14 18.80 -28.13 12.20
N GLY A 15 17.64 -28.13 12.85
CA GLY A 15 16.37 -28.25 12.14
C GLY A 15 16.06 -26.87 11.57
N GLU A 16 16.05 -26.76 10.25
CA GLU A 16 15.46 -25.64 9.52
C GLU A 16 13.98 -25.50 9.97
N GLU A 17 13.68 -24.47 10.76
CA GLU A 17 12.30 -24.00 10.94
C GLU A 17 11.89 -23.30 9.65
N LEU A 18 11.24 -24.05 8.76
CA LEU A 18 10.56 -23.51 7.59
C LEU A 18 9.50 -22.49 8.06
N GLY A 19 9.62 -21.25 7.57
CA GLY A 19 8.68 -20.17 7.86
C GLY A 19 7.27 -20.48 7.34
N ARG A 20 6.25 -19.93 8.01
CA ARG A 20 4.81 -20.22 7.77
C ARG A 20 4.31 -19.98 6.33
N ARG A 21 5.11 -19.36 5.46
CA ARG A 21 4.80 -19.10 4.04
C ARG A 21 4.64 -20.37 3.18
N ASP A 22 5.23 -21.50 3.58
CA ASP A 22 5.24 -22.72 2.73
C ASP A 22 3.91 -23.48 2.63
N TYR A 23 2.88 -23.09 3.38
CA TYR A 23 1.58 -23.77 3.35
C TYR A 23 0.63 -23.26 2.25
N LEU A 24 0.87 -22.08 1.67
CA LEU A 24 -0.03 -21.48 0.68
C LEU A 24 0.09 -22.07 -0.73
N LYS A 25 1.16 -22.83 -1.05
CA LYS A 25 1.39 -23.36 -2.41
C LYS A 25 0.94 -24.80 -2.64
N LEU A 26 0.31 -25.50 -1.68
CA LEU A 26 0.01 -26.93 -1.80
C LEU A 26 -1.47 -27.31 -1.59
N ALA A 27 -2.38 -26.67 -2.33
CA ALA A 27 -3.79 -27.07 -2.39
C ALA A 27 -4.22 -27.54 -3.79
N ALA A 28 -3.45 -28.41 -4.44
CA ALA A 28 -3.93 -29.18 -5.59
C ALA A 28 -3.18 -30.51 -5.72
N THR A 29 -3.82 -31.62 -5.36
CA THR A 29 -3.84 -32.95 -6.02
C THR A 29 -4.13 -34.05 -4.98
N GLY A 30 -5.20 -34.82 -5.20
CA GLY A 30 -5.73 -35.77 -4.22
C GLY A 30 -5.26 -37.24 -4.32
N VAL A 31 -5.65 -37.96 -3.26
CA VAL A 31 -6.09 -39.38 -3.14
C VAL A 31 -5.07 -40.52 -2.84
N VAL A 32 -5.09 -40.92 -1.55
CA VAL A 32 -5.20 -42.27 -0.90
C VAL A 32 -4.24 -43.43 -1.26
N ALA A 33 -3.52 -43.92 -0.22
CA ALA A 33 -3.38 -45.36 0.08
C ALA A 33 -3.04 -45.64 1.56
N SER A 34 -3.53 -46.77 2.07
CA SER A 34 -3.84 -47.11 3.47
C SER A 34 -2.72 -47.87 4.23
N GLY A 35 -2.61 -47.70 5.56
CA GLY A 35 -2.04 -48.75 6.42
C GLY A 35 -1.49 -48.36 7.81
N GLY A 36 -2.33 -48.38 8.85
CA GLY A 36 -2.02 -49.06 10.14
C GLY A 36 -1.31 -48.33 11.30
N LEU A 37 -2.12 -47.97 12.31
CA LEU A 37 -1.92 -48.03 13.78
C LEU A 37 -0.97 -47.04 14.49
N GLY A 38 -1.60 -46.11 15.22
CA GLY A 38 -1.06 -45.44 16.41
C GLY A 38 -2.01 -44.37 16.94
N LEU A 39 -2.90 -44.70 17.90
CA LEU A 39 -3.77 -43.72 18.57
C LEU A 39 -2.94 -42.76 19.43
N SER A 40 -2.94 -41.49 19.04
CA SER A 40 -2.88 -40.34 19.94
C SER A 40 -4.08 -39.47 19.56
N THR A 41 -5.09 -39.42 20.43
CA THR A 41 -6.24 -38.53 20.25
C THR A 41 -5.83 -37.11 20.65
N ALA A 42 -5.30 -36.35 19.69
CA ALA A 42 -5.35 -34.90 19.73
C ALA A 42 -6.73 -34.46 19.19
N SER A 43 -7.65 -34.19 20.11
CA SER A 43 -8.77 -33.27 19.88
C SER A 43 -8.23 -31.87 20.17
N THR A 44 -8.33 -30.82 19.37
CA THR A 44 -9.10 -30.50 18.15
C THR A 44 -8.29 -29.42 17.43
N THR A 45 -7.67 -29.75 16.30
CA THR A 45 -7.14 -28.74 15.36
C THR A 45 -8.29 -28.25 14.51
N ALA A 46 -8.82 -27.08 14.84
CA ALA A 46 -9.72 -26.32 13.97
C ALA A 46 -9.38 -24.83 14.12
N ALA A 47 -8.36 -24.40 13.38
CA ALA A 47 -8.36 -23.12 12.70
C ALA A 47 -8.12 -23.50 11.23
N THR A 48 -9.19 -23.69 10.47
CA THR A 48 -9.12 -23.93 9.03
C THR A 48 -8.83 -22.59 8.36
N ASP A 49 -7.56 -22.30 8.12
CA ASP A 49 -6.89 -21.37 7.17
C ASP A 49 -7.62 -20.10 6.65
N GLY A 50 -8.64 -19.59 7.33
CA GLY A 50 -9.42 -18.43 6.92
C GLY A 50 -9.94 -18.48 5.47
N GLY A 51 -10.18 -17.31 4.91
CA GLY A 51 -10.38 -17.06 3.49
C GLY A 51 -11.84 -16.81 3.11
N PRO A 52 -12.06 -16.05 2.01
CA PRO A 52 -13.39 -15.83 1.51
C PRO A 52 -14.03 -17.15 1.02
N PRO A 53 -15.36 -17.25 1.07
CA PRO A 53 -16.05 -18.34 0.40
C PRO A 53 -15.76 -18.31 -1.11
N ASN A 54 -15.42 -19.47 -1.68
CA ASN A 54 -14.96 -19.68 -3.06
C ASN A 54 -13.66 -18.89 -3.36
N PRO A 55 -12.54 -19.23 -2.71
CA PRO A 55 -11.30 -18.44 -2.75
C PRO A 55 -10.74 -18.23 -4.15
N ASP A 56 -11.01 -19.13 -5.10
CA ASP A 56 -10.58 -19.00 -6.50
C ASP A 56 -11.10 -17.74 -7.21
N ASN A 57 -12.13 -17.08 -6.65
CA ASN A 57 -12.68 -15.83 -7.19
C ASN A 57 -12.10 -14.57 -6.54
N TRP A 58 -11.12 -14.72 -5.64
CA TRP A 58 -10.61 -13.65 -4.79
C TRP A 58 -9.09 -13.58 -4.86
N THR A 59 -8.58 -12.35 -4.95
CA THR A 59 -7.15 -12.06 -4.88
C THR A 59 -6.81 -11.52 -3.49
N LEU A 60 -5.74 -12.02 -2.87
CA LEU A 60 -5.25 -11.49 -1.60
C LEU A 60 -4.55 -10.14 -1.87
N ASN A 61 -5.14 -9.05 -1.37
CA ASN A 61 -4.65 -7.69 -1.63
C ASN A 61 -3.97 -7.05 -0.40
N PHE A 62 -4.17 -7.61 0.79
CA PHE A 62 -3.47 -7.18 1.99
C PHE A 62 -3.33 -8.36 2.96
N GLU A 63 -2.14 -8.51 3.51
CA GLU A 63 -1.87 -9.42 4.61
C GLU A 63 -0.87 -8.80 5.58
N ASP A 64 -1.13 -8.98 6.87
CA ASP A 64 -0.14 -8.83 7.91
C ASP A 64 -0.18 -10.03 8.85
N THR A 65 0.92 -10.78 8.88
CA THR A 65 1.15 -11.92 9.77
C THR A 65 1.94 -11.54 11.02
N PHE A 66 2.32 -10.26 11.17
CA PHE A 66 3.04 -9.72 12.32
C PHE A 66 4.37 -10.44 12.64
N ASP A 67 5.04 -11.00 11.63
CA ASP A 67 6.31 -11.73 11.80
C ASP A 67 7.53 -10.80 11.98
N GLY A 68 7.40 -9.52 11.63
CA GLY A 68 8.51 -8.56 11.60
C GLY A 68 9.04 -8.08 12.96
N GLY A 69 8.50 -8.58 14.09
CA GLY A 69 8.94 -8.23 15.45
C GLY A 69 8.69 -6.77 15.88
N SER A 70 8.08 -5.96 15.01
CA SER A 70 7.61 -4.60 15.29
C SER A 70 6.40 -4.29 14.41
N LEU A 71 5.63 -3.26 14.78
CA LEU A 71 4.48 -2.86 13.97
C LEU A 71 4.97 -2.28 12.64
N ASP A 72 4.54 -2.87 11.52
CA ASP A 72 4.84 -2.34 10.19
C ASP A 72 4.14 -0.98 9.99
N THR A 73 4.94 0.08 10.04
CA THR A 73 4.41 1.45 9.93
C THR A 73 4.09 1.87 8.51
N SER A 74 4.41 1.07 7.49
CA SER A 74 3.88 1.25 6.13
C SER A 74 2.40 0.83 6.07
N LYS A 75 2.02 -0.21 6.81
CA LYS A 75 0.67 -0.77 6.88
C LYS A 75 -0.22 -0.15 7.96
N TRP A 76 0.33 0.13 9.13
CA TRP A 76 -0.43 0.49 10.33
C TRP A 76 0.02 1.80 10.98
N SER A 77 -0.94 2.57 11.47
CA SER A 77 -0.73 3.75 12.32
C SER A 77 -1.26 3.46 13.72
N VAL A 78 -0.58 3.95 14.77
CA VAL A 78 -1.06 3.87 16.15
C VAL A 78 -2.14 4.93 16.41
N GLY A 79 -3.28 4.52 16.96
CA GLY A 79 -4.41 5.38 17.30
C GLY A 79 -5.72 4.97 16.63
N TYR A 80 -6.77 5.76 16.88
CA TYR A 80 -8.11 5.55 16.34
C TYR A 80 -8.29 6.04 14.88
N GLY A 81 -7.21 6.39 14.16
CA GLY A 81 -7.31 7.05 12.85
C GLY A 81 -7.54 8.57 12.94
N TRP A 82 -8.37 9.04 13.88
CA TRP A 82 -8.55 10.49 14.19
C TRP A 82 -7.69 11.01 15.34
N GLY A 83 -6.88 10.15 15.96
CA GLY A 83 -5.96 10.54 17.03
C GLY A 83 -5.81 9.47 18.13
N LEU A 84 -5.29 9.91 19.28
CA LEU A 84 -4.90 9.02 20.37
C LEU A 84 -5.91 8.99 21.53
N THR A 85 -7.03 9.69 21.39
CA THR A 85 -8.09 9.79 22.40
C THR A 85 -9.45 9.69 21.72
N ASP A 86 -10.35 8.94 22.34
CA ASP A 86 -11.77 8.98 22.03
C ASP A 86 -12.54 9.57 23.22
N ARG A 87 -13.57 10.38 22.95
CA ARG A 87 -14.38 11.02 24.00
C ARG A 87 -15.09 10.01 24.90
N ASN A 88 -15.43 8.86 24.35
CA ASN A 88 -16.24 7.83 25.00
C ASN A 88 -15.36 6.70 25.58
N SER A 89 -14.03 6.81 25.49
CA SER A 89 -13.09 5.85 26.09
C SER A 89 -12.32 6.48 27.25
N ALA A 90 -12.32 5.80 28.40
CA ALA A 90 -11.49 6.13 29.55
C ALA A 90 -10.03 5.74 29.26
N GLY A 91 -9.21 6.74 28.93
CA GLY A 91 -7.77 6.54 28.75
C GLY A 91 -7.29 7.02 27.38
N ARG A 92 -5.97 6.99 27.22
CA ARG A 92 -5.30 7.44 26.00
C ARG A 92 -4.59 6.25 25.36
N VAL A 93 -4.63 6.18 24.04
CA VAL A 93 -3.81 5.25 23.27
C VAL A 93 -2.34 5.58 23.52
N SER A 94 -1.57 4.56 23.88
CA SER A 94 -0.12 4.66 24.07
C SER A 94 0.58 3.66 23.15
N SER A 95 1.65 4.10 22.49
CA SER A 95 2.48 3.24 21.65
C SER A 95 3.11 2.09 22.44
N ASP A 96 3.34 2.29 23.74
CA ASP A 96 3.87 1.24 24.62
C ASP A 96 2.91 0.05 24.80
N GLU A 97 1.62 0.23 24.48
CA GLU A 97 0.61 -0.84 24.54
C GLU A 97 0.41 -1.53 23.18
N VAL A 98 1.21 -1.18 22.17
CA VAL A 98 1.18 -1.78 20.84
C VAL A 98 2.51 -2.49 20.62
N ASN A 99 2.49 -3.81 20.63
CA ASN A 99 3.70 -4.61 20.50
C ASN A 99 3.50 -5.73 19.49
N VAL A 100 4.54 -6.03 18.71
CA VAL A 100 4.56 -7.21 17.85
C VAL A 100 5.61 -8.15 18.40
N SER A 101 5.19 -9.39 18.70
CA SER A 101 6.09 -10.42 19.19
C SER A 101 5.54 -11.80 18.86
N ASN A 102 6.43 -12.77 18.65
CA ASN A 102 6.06 -14.17 18.37
C ASN A 102 5.08 -14.35 17.17
N GLY A 103 5.21 -13.50 16.14
CA GLY A 103 4.31 -13.53 14.97
C GLY A 103 2.89 -13.05 15.27
N GLN A 104 2.72 -12.15 16.25
CA GLN A 104 1.41 -11.66 16.69
C GLN A 104 1.46 -10.18 17.06
N LEU A 105 0.36 -9.48 16.81
CA LEU A 105 0.12 -8.14 17.32
C LEU A 105 -0.60 -8.21 18.67
N HIS A 106 0.03 -7.63 19.68
CA HIS A 106 -0.48 -7.48 21.04
C HIS A 106 -0.94 -6.05 21.27
N LEU A 107 -2.24 -5.88 21.47
CA LEU A 107 -2.89 -4.62 21.78
C LEU A 107 -3.30 -4.64 23.25
N SER A 108 -2.42 -4.11 24.11
CA SER A 108 -2.57 -4.12 25.56
C SER A 108 -3.44 -2.96 26.07
N MET A 109 -3.97 -3.12 27.27
CA MET A 109 -4.60 -2.07 28.06
C MET A 109 -4.25 -2.30 29.52
N ARG A 110 -4.07 -1.21 30.29
CA ARG A 110 -3.71 -1.30 31.70
C ARG A 110 -4.32 -0.21 32.54
N TYR A 111 -4.42 -0.50 33.83
CA TYR A 111 -4.64 0.49 34.87
C TYR A 111 -3.55 0.38 35.93
N ASP A 112 -2.77 1.45 36.10
CA ASP A 112 -1.69 1.55 37.09
C ASP A 112 -1.76 2.82 37.94
N GLY A 113 -2.98 3.33 38.14
CA GLY A 113 -3.25 4.68 38.64
C GLY A 113 -3.73 5.62 37.54
N SER A 114 -3.37 5.33 36.28
CA SER A 114 -3.98 5.90 35.08
C SER A 114 -4.36 4.79 34.10
N VAL A 115 -5.34 5.03 33.22
CA VAL A 115 -5.73 4.07 32.18
C VAL A 115 -5.01 4.39 30.88
N THR A 116 -4.29 3.41 30.34
CA THR A 116 -3.79 3.41 28.95
C THR A 116 -4.42 2.29 28.17
N THR A 117 -4.58 2.51 26.87
CA THR A 117 -5.17 1.54 25.94
C THR A 117 -4.38 1.51 24.62
N SER A 118 -4.84 0.69 23.70
CA SER A 118 -4.25 0.43 22.39
C SER A 118 -5.28 0.55 21.27
N ALA A 119 -4.81 1.03 20.13
CA ALA A 119 -5.54 1.06 18.86
C ALA A 119 -4.54 1.13 17.71
N VAL A 120 -4.82 0.43 16.61
CA VAL A 120 -4.11 0.58 15.34
C VAL A 120 -5.11 0.72 14.19
N ASN A 121 -4.69 1.36 13.11
CA ASN A 121 -5.53 1.59 11.93
C ASN A 121 -4.72 1.63 10.64
N THR A 122 -5.37 1.35 9.51
CA THR A 122 -4.78 1.43 8.16
C THR A 122 -5.10 2.74 7.43
N LYS A 123 -5.53 3.78 8.16
CA LYS A 123 -5.97 5.04 7.56
C LYS A 123 -4.88 5.64 6.66
N ASP A 124 -5.28 6.10 5.48
CA ASP A 124 -4.44 6.67 4.44
C ASP A 124 -3.34 5.71 3.91
N LYS A 125 -3.43 4.41 4.22
CA LYS A 125 -2.48 3.35 3.83
C LYS A 125 -3.16 2.23 3.06
N HIS A 126 -4.13 1.56 3.69
CA HIS A 126 -4.96 0.52 3.09
C HIS A 126 -6.43 0.77 3.41
N TYR A 127 -7.25 0.86 2.37
CA TYR A 127 -8.69 1.04 2.48
C TYR A 127 -9.36 0.37 1.28
N TYR A 128 -10.52 -0.24 1.51
CA TYR A 128 -11.23 -1.01 0.48
C TYR A 128 -12.72 -0.66 0.49
N GLY A 129 -13.38 -0.87 -0.65
CA GLY A 129 -14.81 -0.63 -0.83
C GLY A 129 -15.60 -1.92 -1.01
N PRO A 130 -16.81 -1.85 -1.59
CA PRO A 130 -17.55 -3.01 -2.04
C PRO A 130 -16.70 -3.88 -2.98
N GLY A 131 -16.91 -5.20 -2.96
CA GLY A 131 -16.06 -6.18 -3.65
C GLY A 131 -14.89 -6.67 -2.80
N SER A 132 -14.91 -6.42 -1.48
CA SER A 132 -13.86 -6.82 -0.55
C SER A 132 -14.33 -7.88 0.45
N TYR A 133 -13.38 -8.70 0.91
CA TYR A 133 -13.53 -9.61 2.03
C TYR A 133 -12.45 -9.29 3.05
N TRP A 134 -12.84 -9.00 4.28
CA TRP A 134 -11.94 -8.63 5.38
C TRP A 134 -12.03 -9.72 6.42
N GLU A 135 -10.90 -10.16 6.96
CA GLU A 135 -10.95 -11.05 8.11
C GLU A 135 -9.70 -10.92 8.99
N ALA A 136 -9.82 -11.33 10.26
CA ALA A 136 -8.71 -11.39 11.18
C ALA A 136 -8.87 -12.54 12.17
N SER A 137 -7.76 -13.17 12.55
CA SER A 137 -7.68 -14.15 13.63
C SER A 137 -7.35 -13.45 14.95
N ILE A 138 -8.33 -13.37 15.85
CA ILE A 138 -8.26 -12.54 17.06
C ILE A 138 -8.62 -13.38 18.29
N LYS A 139 -7.86 -13.21 19.37
CA LYS A 139 -8.24 -13.55 20.74
C LYS A 139 -8.61 -12.26 21.49
N LEU A 140 -9.85 -12.14 21.94
CA LEU A 140 -10.36 -10.92 22.56
C LEU A 140 -10.00 -10.85 24.07
N PRO A 141 -9.85 -9.65 24.67
CA PRO A 141 -9.64 -9.50 26.10
C PRO A 141 -10.92 -9.79 26.89
N GLY A 142 -10.80 -10.26 28.14
CA GLY A 142 -11.94 -10.54 29.04
C GLY A 142 -11.95 -9.66 30.29
N ARG A 143 -12.51 -8.45 30.20
CA ARG A 143 -12.70 -7.52 31.30
C ARG A 143 -13.96 -6.66 31.14
N THR A 144 -14.84 -6.73 32.14
CA THR A 144 -15.98 -5.81 32.27
C THR A 144 -15.54 -4.35 32.14
N GLY A 145 -16.23 -3.60 31.29
CA GLY A 145 -15.95 -2.23 30.91
C GLY A 145 -15.13 -2.10 29.63
N VAL A 146 -14.58 -3.17 29.07
CA VAL A 146 -13.83 -3.12 27.80
C VAL A 146 -14.76 -3.44 26.62
N LEU A 147 -14.62 -2.66 25.54
CA LEU A 147 -15.22 -2.91 24.23
C LEU A 147 -14.07 -3.07 23.22
N PRO A 148 -13.59 -4.29 22.99
CA PRO A 148 -12.65 -4.58 21.91
C PRO A 148 -13.41 -4.68 20.59
N ALA A 149 -12.81 -4.20 19.50
CA ALA A 149 -13.45 -4.17 18.19
C ALA A 149 -12.45 -4.37 17.04
N PHE A 150 -12.89 -5.07 15.99
CA PHE A 150 -12.33 -5.04 14.65
C PHE A 150 -13.38 -4.49 13.70
N TRP A 151 -13.10 -3.37 13.07
CA TRP A 151 -14.12 -2.57 12.38
C TRP A 151 -13.52 -1.67 11.32
N SER A 152 -14.37 -1.04 10.50
CA SER A 152 -13.95 -0.12 9.46
C SER A 152 -14.89 1.08 9.34
N LYS A 153 -14.34 2.19 8.83
CA LYS A 153 -15.11 3.38 8.49
C LYS A 153 -14.47 4.16 7.33
N PRO A 154 -15.20 5.10 6.69
CA PRO A 154 -14.70 5.90 5.58
C PRO A 154 -13.32 6.52 5.82
N ASN A 155 -12.40 6.37 4.86
CA ASN A 155 -11.07 7.02 4.93
C ASN A 155 -11.14 8.55 4.95
N THR A 156 -12.27 9.11 4.52
CA THR A 156 -12.58 10.53 4.61
C THR A 156 -12.96 11.00 6.02
N GLU A 157 -13.16 10.09 6.98
CA GLU A 157 -13.69 10.34 8.33
C GLU A 157 -15.19 10.71 8.40
N GLU A 158 -15.89 10.73 7.26
CA GLU A 158 -17.32 11.07 7.18
C GLU A 158 -18.19 9.93 7.74
N TRP A 159 -18.46 9.96 9.04
CA TRP A 159 -19.29 8.98 9.73
C TRP A 159 -20.71 9.52 9.97
N PRO A 160 -21.77 8.71 9.78
CA PRO A 160 -21.81 7.36 9.21
C PRO A 160 -21.54 7.36 7.68
N PRO A 161 -21.21 6.22 7.04
CA PRO A 161 -21.38 4.83 7.50
C PRO A 161 -20.17 4.21 8.22
N GLU A 162 -20.36 3.00 8.76
CA GLU A 162 -19.35 2.17 9.46
C GLU A 162 -19.75 0.68 9.43
N LEU A 163 -18.75 -0.21 9.41
CA LEU A 163 -18.92 -1.66 9.49
C LEU A 163 -18.14 -2.19 10.69
N ASP A 164 -18.84 -2.86 11.61
CA ASP A 164 -18.23 -3.53 12.76
C ASP A 164 -18.16 -5.03 12.48
N PHE A 165 -16.95 -5.53 12.23
CA PHE A 165 -16.71 -6.94 11.88
C PHE A 165 -16.70 -7.85 13.10
N ILE A 166 -16.46 -7.30 14.28
CA ILE A 166 -16.72 -7.93 15.57
C ILE A 166 -16.61 -6.88 16.67
N GLU A 167 -17.61 -6.83 17.55
CA GLU A 167 -17.58 -6.22 18.87
C GLU A 167 -18.04 -7.23 19.94
N ILE A 168 -17.48 -7.15 21.15
CA ILE A 168 -18.05 -7.83 22.33
C ILE A 168 -18.32 -6.80 23.44
N PHE A 169 -19.57 -6.74 23.89
CA PHE A 169 -20.01 -5.72 24.85
C PHE A 169 -19.88 -6.22 26.29
N GLN A 170 -18.77 -5.87 26.95
CA GLN A 170 -18.46 -6.39 28.29
C GLN A 170 -19.07 -5.53 29.39
N ASN A 171 -20.38 -5.59 29.56
CA ASN A 171 -21.13 -4.65 30.37
C ASN A 171 -21.08 -4.92 31.88
N ASP A 172 -21.24 -6.18 32.28
CA ASP A 172 -21.56 -6.54 33.67
C ASP A 172 -20.93 -7.84 34.18
N GLY A 173 -20.08 -8.49 33.37
CA GLY A 173 -19.42 -9.75 33.68
C GLY A 173 -20.32 -10.98 33.50
N GLY A 174 -21.45 -10.83 32.82
CA GLY A 174 -22.30 -11.94 32.39
C GLY A 174 -21.65 -12.84 31.34
N ARG A 175 -22.28 -13.97 31.03
CA ARG A 175 -21.80 -14.88 29.97
C ARG A 175 -21.76 -14.20 28.60
N GLU A 176 -22.74 -13.34 28.33
CA GLU A 176 -22.86 -12.66 27.03
C GLU A 176 -21.62 -11.82 26.72
N ASP A 177 -21.02 -11.17 27.73
CA ASP A 177 -19.80 -10.37 27.60
C ASP A 177 -18.63 -11.11 26.95
N THR A 178 -18.57 -12.44 27.04
CA THR A 178 -17.47 -13.25 26.49
C THR A 178 -17.91 -14.24 25.42
N HIS A 179 -19.21 -14.38 25.15
CA HIS A 179 -19.72 -15.39 24.21
C HIS A 179 -20.54 -14.80 23.06
N ARG A 180 -21.07 -13.57 23.19
CA ARG A 180 -21.86 -12.94 22.12
C ARG A 180 -20.94 -12.09 21.24
N ALA A 181 -20.74 -12.55 20.00
CA ALA A 181 -20.14 -11.78 18.93
C ALA A 181 -21.21 -10.89 18.29
N GLU A 182 -20.98 -9.58 18.26
CA GLU A 182 -21.90 -8.59 17.69
C GLU A 182 -21.27 -7.94 16.46
N TYR A 183 -22.07 -7.75 15.41
CA TYR A 183 -21.67 -7.18 14.13
C TYR A 183 -22.68 -6.10 13.75
N HIS A 184 -22.20 -4.97 13.27
CA HIS A 184 -23.06 -3.81 13.03
C HIS A 184 -22.80 -3.17 11.68
N ILE A 185 -23.86 -2.60 11.11
CA ILE A 185 -23.77 -1.61 10.05
C ILE A 185 -24.41 -0.34 10.58
N HIS A 186 -23.58 0.68 10.82
CA HIS A 186 -24.06 2.02 11.13
C HIS A 186 -24.22 2.81 9.83
N TYR A 187 -25.39 3.41 9.62
CA TYR A 187 -25.68 4.10 8.37
C TYR A 187 -26.62 5.29 8.59
N SER A 188 -26.68 6.18 7.60
CA SER A 188 -27.64 7.27 7.55
C SER A 188 -28.79 6.91 6.61
N THR A 189 -30.04 7.07 7.06
CA THR A 189 -31.20 6.83 6.18
C THR A 189 -31.35 7.89 5.08
N SER A 190 -30.65 9.02 5.18
CA SER A 190 -30.52 9.97 4.07
C SER A 190 -29.54 9.54 2.98
N THR A 191 -28.76 8.48 3.23
CA THR A 191 -27.65 7.96 2.40
C THR A 191 -26.50 8.94 2.17
N VAL A 192 -26.56 10.13 2.78
CA VAL A 192 -25.51 11.14 2.76
C VAL A 192 -24.52 10.84 3.88
N SER A 193 -23.24 10.71 3.52
CA SER A 193 -22.16 10.54 4.49
C SER A 193 -22.02 11.77 5.39
N ASP A 194 -21.58 11.57 6.63
CA ASP A 194 -21.51 12.61 7.67
C ASP A 194 -22.88 13.13 8.17
N ASP A 195 -24.00 12.60 7.67
CA ASP A 195 -25.34 12.91 8.23
C ASP A 195 -25.71 11.98 9.38
N SER A 196 -25.21 12.31 10.57
CA SER A 196 -25.56 11.59 11.80
C SER A 196 -26.98 11.89 12.31
N SER A 197 -27.74 12.82 11.70
CA SER A 197 -29.06 13.22 12.20
C SER A 197 -30.16 12.20 11.89
N THR A 198 -29.90 11.32 10.92
CA THR A 198 -30.78 10.23 10.50
C THR A 198 -30.12 8.86 10.63
N HIS A 199 -29.18 8.77 11.58
CA HIS A 199 -28.43 7.56 11.92
C HIS A 199 -29.36 6.43 12.38
N GLU A 200 -29.10 5.24 11.85
CA GLU A 200 -29.69 3.96 12.22
C GLU A 200 -28.58 2.89 12.28
N SER A 201 -28.87 1.75 12.89
CA SER A 201 -28.01 0.56 12.85
C SER A 201 -28.78 -0.68 12.42
N LEU A 202 -28.06 -1.62 11.81
CA LEU A 202 -28.52 -2.99 11.58
C LEU A 202 -27.52 -3.92 12.25
N ASP A 203 -28.04 -4.88 13.00
CA ASP A 203 -27.25 -5.68 13.92
C ASP A 203 -27.39 -7.18 13.59
N VAL A 204 -26.28 -7.91 13.71
CA VAL A 204 -26.24 -9.37 13.72
C VAL A 204 -25.58 -9.81 15.02
N GLU A 205 -26.20 -10.74 15.73
CA GLU A 205 -25.65 -11.33 16.95
C GLU A 205 -25.40 -12.83 16.74
N TYR A 206 -24.26 -13.31 17.22
CA TYR A 206 -23.91 -14.73 17.23
C TYR A 206 -23.51 -15.18 18.65
N ASP A 207 -24.31 -16.06 19.24
CA ASP A 207 -24.00 -16.69 20.55
C ASP A 207 -23.05 -17.88 20.33
N SER A 208 -21.76 -17.64 20.58
CA SER A 208 -20.73 -18.68 20.48
C SER A 208 -20.89 -19.72 21.58
N SER A 209 -20.60 -20.98 21.23
CA SER A 209 -20.53 -22.06 22.20
C SER A 209 -19.24 -22.03 23.04
N THR A 210 -18.23 -21.28 22.60
CA THR A 210 -16.94 -21.08 23.26
C THR A 210 -16.82 -19.67 23.80
N ASP A 211 -15.99 -19.50 24.83
CA ASP A 211 -15.61 -18.20 25.35
C ASP A 211 -14.59 -17.56 24.39
N LEU A 212 -14.96 -16.42 23.80
CA LEU A 212 -14.18 -15.68 22.80
C LEU A 212 -12.91 -15.05 23.38
N THR A 213 -12.75 -15.06 24.71
CA THR A 213 -11.57 -14.53 25.40
C THR A 213 -10.52 -15.58 25.72
N GLU A 214 -10.88 -16.87 25.59
CA GLU A 214 -10.01 -18.00 25.93
C GLU A 214 -9.22 -18.55 24.71
N GLY A 215 -9.53 -18.12 23.49
CA GLY A 215 -8.90 -18.61 22.27
C GLY A 215 -9.06 -17.70 21.06
N PHE A 216 -8.31 -18.02 20.00
CA PHE A 216 -8.42 -17.33 18.71
C PHE A 216 -9.65 -17.80 17.95
N HIS A 217 -10.32 -16.85 17.31
CA HIS A 217 -11.41 -17.05 16.37
C HIS A 217 -11.19 -16.17 15.14
N VAL A 218 -11.71 -16.58 13.99
CA VAL A 218 -11.64 -15.81 12.74
C VAL A 218 -12.95 -15.04 12.56
N TYR A 219 -12.85 -13.72 12.47
CA TYR A 219 -13.98 -12.83 12.26
C TYR A 219 -13.88 -12.23 10.87
N GLY A 220 -14.89 -12.47 10.03
CA GLY A 220 -14.88 -12.10 8.63
C GLY A 220 -16.06 -11.24 8.20
N CYS A 221 -15.85 -10.39 7.21
CA CYS A 221 -16.87 -9.53 6.60
C CYS A 221 -16.68 -9.50 5.08
N ARG A 222 -17.67 -10.00 4.35
CA ARG A 222 -17.76 -9.83 2.90
C ARG A 222 -18.62 -8.63 2.58
N TRP A 223 -18.00 -7.56 2.11
CA TRP A 223 -18.71 -6.37 1.66
C TRP A 223 -18.84 -6.38 0.15
N LEU A 224 -20.05 -6.60 -0.34
CA LEU A 224 -20.40 -6.55 -1.76
C LEU A 224 -21.28 -5.33 -2.04
N GLU A 225 -21.45 -5.04 -3.32
CA GLU A 225 -22.25 -3.91 -3.79
C GLU A 225 -23.70 -3.97 -3.29
N ASP A 226 -24.28 -5.17 -3.19
CA ASP A 226 -25.68 -5.40 -2.89
C ASP A 226 -25.95 -5.98 -1.48
N ARG A 227 -24.91 -6.37 -0.75
CA ARG A 227 -25.03 -6.97 0.59
C ARG A 227 -23.73 -6.95 1.38
N VAL A 228 -23.88 -7.11 2.69
CA VAL A 228 -22.78 -7.44 3.61
C VAL A 228 -23.08 -8.79 4.25
N ASP A 229 -22.09 -9.68 4.24
CA ASP A 229 -22.16 -10.99 4.88
C ASP A 229 -21.11 -11.07 6.00
N PHE A 230 -21.52 -11.41 7.22
CA PHE A 230 -20.62 -11.58 8.36
C PHE A 230 -20.32 -13.05 8.62
N TYR A 231 -19.09 -13.35 9.06
CA TYR A 231 -18.57 -14.68 9.26
C TYR A 231 -17.90 -14.83 10.63
N PHE A 232 -18.13 -15.98 11.26
CA PHE A 232 -17.44 -16.44 12.46
C PHE A 232 -16.85 -17.82 12.19
N ASP A 233 -15.53 -17.98 12.30
CA ASP A 233 -14.79 -19.21 11.97
C ASP A 233 -15.18 -19.79 10.59
N GLY A 234 -15.28 -18.91 9.59
CA GLY A 234 -15.68 -19.26 8.21
C GLY A 234 -17.17 -19.57 8.03
N ILE A 235 -17.97 -19.56 9.09
CA ILE A 235 -19.42 -19.79 9.04
C ILE A 235 -20.11 -18.44 8.85
N ASN A 236 -20.95 -18.30 7.81
CA ASN A 236 -21.81 -17.12 7.67
C ASN A 236 -22.81 -17.07 8.83
N VAL A 237 -22.75 -16.00 9.63
CA VAL A 237 -23.61 -15.78 10.81
C VAL A 237 -24.72 -14.77 10.54
N GLY A 238 -24.63 -13.99 9.46
CA GLY A 238 -25.67 -13.08 9.04
C GLY A 238 -25.39 -12.43 7.69
N THR A 239 -26.47 -12.05 7.03
CA THR A 239 -26.45 -11.34 5.74
C THR A 239 -27.40 -10.15 5.83
N ILE A 240 -26.90 -8.97 5.50
CA ILE A 240 -27.70 -7.73 5.43
C ILE A 240 -27.76 -7.27 3.98
N THR A 241 -28.98 -7.10 3.47
CA THR A 241 -29.29 -6.65 2.09
C THR A 241 -30.14 -5.39 2.09
N ASP A 242 -30.18 -4.61 3.18
CA ASP A 242 -30.98 -3.39 3.24
C ASP A 242 -30.45 -2.39 2.21
N SER A 243 -31.28 -2.01 1.25
CA SER A 243 -30.86 -1.17 0.13
C SER A 243 -30.37 0.21 0.57
N THR A 244 -30.94 0.75 1.66
CA THR A 244 -30.56 2.06 2.19
C THR A 244 -29.19 1.99 2.87
N ALA A 245 -28.95 0.94 3.65
CA ALA A 245 -27.64 0.69 4.25
C ALA A 245 -26.57 0.44 3.19
N MET A 246 -26.86 -0.38 2.16
CA MET A 246 -25.92 -0.61 1.07
C MET A 246 -25.64 0.66 0.28
N GLU A 247 -26.66 1.49 0.01
CA GLU A 247 -26.45 2.79 -0.62
C GLU A 247 -25.60 3.73 0.26
N ALA A 248 -25.84 3.78 1.56
CA ALA A 248 -25.04 4.58 2.47
C ALA A 248 -23.57 4.11 2.53
N LEU A 249 -23.31 2.80 2.55
CA LEU A 249 -21.97 2.22 2.53
C LEU A 249 -21.21 2.59 1.24
N ARG A 250 -21.84 2.46 0.07
CA ARG A 250 -21.28 2.93 -1.21
C ARG A 250 -21.08 4.44 -1.23
N ASN A 251 -22.08 5.15 -0.70
CA ASN A 251 -22.08 6.53 -0.23
C ASN A 251 -20.74 6.92 0.39
N GLY A 252 -20.38 6.24 1.48
CA GLY A 252 -19.27 6.57 2.38
C GLY A 252 -17.91 5.97 2.02
N GLY A 253 -17.85 4.96 1.17
CA GLY A 253 -16.61 4.25 0.85
C GLY A 253 -15.52 5.09 0.15
N PRO A 254 -14.29 4.56 0.06
CA PRO A 254 -13.81 3.30 0.67
C PRO A 254 -13.48 3.49 2.15
N GLN A 255 -13.38 2.38 2.87
CA GLN A 255 -13.17 2.36 4.32
C GLN A 255 -11.78 1.83 4.68
N TYR A 256 -11.17 2.36 5.74
CA TYR A 256 -9.97 1.78 6.35
C TYR A 256 -10.37 0.96 7.59
N MET A 257 -9.55 -0.02 7.98
CA MET A 257 -9.83 -0.84 9.16
C MET A 257 -9.10 -0.37 10.41
N MET A 258 -9.64 -0.80 11.55
CA MET A 258 -9.18 -0.49 12.88
C MET A 258 -9.30 -1.71 13.80
N LEU A 259 -8.31 -1.87 14.67
CA LEU A 259 -8.33 -2.79 15.80
C LEU A 259 -8.22 -1.92 17.06
N THR A 260 -9.22 -1.95 17.93
CA THR A 260 -9.32 -0.99 19.05
C THR A 260 -9.78 -1.63 20.34
N ASN A 261 -9.31 -1.09 21.46
CA ASN A 261 -9.83 -1.40 22.80
C ASN A 261 -10.37 -0.13 23.46
N MET A 262 -11.69 0.07 23.46
CA MET A 262 -12.31 1.17 24.19
C MET A 262 -12.60 0.77 25.63
N ILE A 263 -12.31 1.65 26.58
CA ILE A 263 -12.47 1.39 28.02
C ILE A 263 -13.60 2.25 28.57
N ASP A 264 -14.46 1.68 29.40
CA ASP A 264 -15.63 2.31 30.04
C ASP A 264 -16.66 2.93 29.05
N LYS A 265 -16.69 2.49 27.78
CA LYS A 265 -17.72 2.90 26.80
C LYS A 265 -19.07 2.22 27.07
N VAL A 266 -19.04 0.93 27.41
CA VAL A 266 -20.24 0.06 27.53
C VAL A 266 -20.49 -0.40 28.98
N GLY A 267 -19.44 -0.41 29.81
CA GLY A 267 -19.50 -0.75 31.24
C GLY A 267 -18.54 0.09 32.08
N THR A 268 -18.07 -0.43 33.22
CA THR A 268 -17.05 0.25 34.03
C THR A 268 -16.04 -0.75 34.58
N THR A 269 -14.78 -0.54 34.22
CA THR A 269 -13.64 -1.31 34.72
C THR A 269 -13.43 -1.09 36.22
N ASP A 270 -13.19 -2.18 36.96
CA ASP A 270 -12.77 -2.10 38.36
C ASP A 270 -11.36 -1.51 38.46
N LYS A 271 -11.25 -0.36 39.11
CA LYS A 271 -9.99 0.38 39.35
C LYS A 271 -9.54 0.30 40.82
N SER A 272 -10.05 -0.66 41.60
CA SER A 272 -9.64 -0.88 42.98
C SER A 272 -8.25 -1.53 43.09
N THR A 273 -7.82 -2.22 42.04
CA THR A 273 -6.49 -2.85 41.90
C THR A 273 -5.89 -2.52 40.54
N HIS A 274 -4.55 -2.63 40.44
CA HIS A 274 -3.86 -2.51 39.16
C HIS A 274 -4.18 -3.72 38.29
N TRP A 275 -4.28 -3.54 36.98
CA TRP A 275 -4.54 -4.62 36.03
C TRP A 275 -3.92 -4.35 34.65
N SER A 276 -3.78 -5.42 33.86
CA SER A 276 -3.39 -5.39 32.45
C SER A 276 -4.13 -6.53 31.74
N GLU A 277 -4.58 -6.27 30.51
CA GLU A 277 -5.24 -7.22 29.59
C GLU A 277 -4.78 -6.94 28.17
N GLU A 278 -5.04 -7.85 27.24
CA GLU A 278 -4.68 -7.70 25.83
C GLU A 278 -5.71 -8.29 24.87
N MET A 279 -5.90 -7.62 23.74
CA MET A 279 -6.38 -8.21 22.50
C MET A 279 -5.16 -8.71 21.73
N VAL A 280 -5.20 -9.96 21.27
CA VAL A 280 -4.09 -10.55 20.50
C VAL A 280 -4.58 -10.88 19.10
N VAL A 281 -3.85 -10.46 18.08
CA VAL A 281 -4.18 -10.66 16.67
C VAL A 281 -3.06 -11.48 16.04
N ASP A 282 -3.41 -12.65 15.51
CA ASP A 282 -2.45 -13.55 14.87
C ASP A 282 -2.16 -13.10 13.44
N TRP A 283 -3.18 -12.67 12.70
CA TRP A 283 -3.03 -12.11 11.36
C TRP A 283 -4.28 -11.31 10.96
N VAL A 284 -4.12 -10.43 9.97
CA VAL A 284 -5.21 -9.69 9.31
C VAL A 284 -5.05 -9.83 7.80
N ARG A 285 -6.16 -10.05 7.10
CA ARG A 285 -6.15 -10.21 5.64
C ARG A 285 -7.33 -9.50 4.97
N VAL A 286 -7.10 -9.01 3.77
CA VAL A 286 -8.16 -8.49 2.87
C VAL A 286 -7.98 -9.07 1.48
N TRP A 287 -9.08 -9.52 0.91
CA TRP A 287 -9.16 -9.95 -0.47
C TRP A 287 -10.11 -9.07 -1.25
N THR A 288 -9.90 -8.96 -2.56
CA THR A 288 -10.84 -8.34 -3.48
C THR A 288 -11.31 -9.36 -4.52
N SER A 289 -12.56 -9.27 -4.94
CA SER A 289 -13.09 -10.14 -5.98
C SER A 289 -12.53 -9.69 -7.34
N GLY A 290 -11.92 -10.61 -8.08
CA GLY A 290 -11.64 -10.37 -9.50
C GLY A 290 -12.95 -10.44 -10.29
N SER A 291 -13.15 -9.50 -11.23
CA SER A 291 -14.26 -9.52 -12.18
C SER A 291 -14.11 -10.70 -13.16
N SER A 292 -14.34 -11.93 -12.71
CA SER A 292 -14.46 -13.08 -13.61
C SER A 292 -15.80 -12.98 -14.33
N SER A 293 -15.78 -12.43 -15.54
CA SER A 293 -16.91 -12.44 -16.47
C SER A 293 -17.17 -13.89 -16.94
N ASP A 294 -18.07 -14.59 -16.26
CA ASP A 294 -18.59 -15.86 -16.75
C ASP A 294 -19.50 -15.59 -17.96
N GLY A 295 -18.97 -15.85 -19.16
CA GLY A 295 -19.80 -16.08 -20.34
C GLY A 295 -19.19 -15.80 -21.70
N SER A 296 -18.28 -16.66 -22.18
CA SER A 296 -18.38 -17.30 -23.50
C SER A 296 -17.11 -18.09 -23.83
N THR A 297 -17.29 -19.38 -24.10
CA THR A 297 -16.31 -20.25 -24.73
C THR A 297 -15.88 -19.70 -26.10
N ASP A 298 -14.59 -19.47 -26.32
CA ASP A 298 -13.91 -19.96 -27.52
C ASP A 298 -12.41 -20.08 -27.28
N GLU A 299 -11.85 -21.21 -27.71
CA GLU A 299 -10.43 -21.51 -27.65
C GLU A 299 -9.66 -20.61 -28.63
N THR A 300 -8.61 -19.93 -28.16
CA THR A 300 -7.35 -19.82 -28.91
C THR A 300 -6.19 -19.62 -27.95
N THR A 301 -5.30 -20.60 -27.96
CA THR A 301 -3.95 -20.56 -27.40
C THR A 301 -3.10 -19.48 -28.08
N GLU A 302 -2.61 -18.49 -27.35
CA GLU A 302 -1.35 -17.81 -27.66
C GLU A 302 -0.55 -17.60 -26.36
N ASP A 303 0.72 -18.02 -26.42
CA ASP A 303 1.77 -17.78 -25.45
C ASP A 303 1.84 -16.29 -25.10
N ALA A 304 1.71 -15.95 -23.82
CA ALA A 304 2.15 -14.69 -23.28
C ALA A 304 2.95 -15.02 -22.00
N THR A 305 4.23 -14.71 -22.06
CA THR A 305 5.16 -14.79 -20.94
C THR A 305 4.68 -13.87 -19.83
N ASP A 306 4.61 -14.47 -18.64
CA ASP A 306 4.24 -13.86 -17.37
C ASP A 306 5.36 -12.88 -16.97
N GLU A 307 5.16 -11.58 -17.23
CA GLU A 307 5.95 -10.52 -16.60
C GLU A 307 5.07 -9.89 -15.51
N THR A 308 5.13 -10.47 -14.32
CA THR A 308 4.70 -9.80 -13.10
C THR A 308 5.81 -8.86 -12.67
N THR A 309 5.66 -7.56 -12.90
CA THR A 309 6.52 -6.55 -12.27
C THR A 309 6.16 -6.49 -10.78
N ASP A 310 7.01 -7.07 -9.93
CA ASP A 310 6.94 -6.95 -8.48
C ASP A 310 7.27 -5.49 -8.10
N ASP A 311 6.35 -4.78 -7.43
CA ASP A 311 6.53 -3.40 -6.96
C ASP A 311 7.26 -3.34 -5.59
N THR A 312 7.92 -4.43 -5.20
CA THR A 312 8.74 -4.48 -3.99
C THR A 312 10.06 -3.73 -4.20
N GLU A 313 10.36 -2.78 -3.32
CA GLU A 313 11.67 -2.12 -3.27
C GLU A 313 12.73 -3.07 -2.68
N HIS A 314 13.83 -3.26 -3.40
CA HIS A 314 14.98 -4.07 -3.04
C HIS A 314 16.23 -3.21 -2.86
N TYR A 315 17.21 -3.72 -2.10
CA TYR A 315 18.52 -3.11 -1.93
C TYR A 315 19.61 -3.94 -2.60
N PHE A 316 20.21 -3.39 -3.66
CA PHE A 316 21.35 -3.98 -4.34
C PHE A 316 22.63 -3.27 -3.90
N TRP A 317 23.67 -4.01 -3.53
CA TRP A 317 24.99 -3.42 -3.37
C TRP A 317 26.10 -4.31 -3.90
N VAL A 318 27.15 -3.67 -4.40
CA VAL A 318 28.28 -4.31 -5.08
C VAL A 318 29.59 -3.82 -4.49
N ARG A 319 30.59 -4.71 -4.40
CA ARG A 319 31.96 -4.31 -4.06
C ARG A 319 33.01 -5.06 -4.88
N ALA A 320 34.15 -4.44 -5.09
CA ALA A 320 35.30 -5.10 -5.71
C ALA A 320 35.86 -6.23 -4.80
N ASP A 321 36.18 -7.40 -5.37
CA ASP A 321 36.86 -8.51 -4.67
C ASP A 321 38.40 -8.31 -4.63
N SER A 322 38.89 -7.18 -5.17
CA SER A 322 40.32 -6.84 -5.20
C SER A 322 40.55 -5.34 -5.00
N ASN A 323 41.81 -4.93 -4.89
CA ASN A 323 42.19 -3.50 -4.77
C ASN A 323 42.27 -2.79 -6.13
N ASP A 324 41.96 -3.47 -7.23
CA ASP A 324 41.90 -2.85 -8.55
C ASP A 324 40.47 -2.35 -8.80
N PRO A 325 40.27 -1.13 -9.34
CA PRO A 325 38.94 -0.59 -9.62
C PRO A 325 38.16 -1.49 -10.58
N VAL A 326 36.85 -1.60 -10.35
CA VAL A 326 35.94 -2.41 -11.18
C VAL A 326 34.81 -1.54 -11.71
N THR A 327 34.60 -1.56 -13.03
CA THR A 327 33.42 -0.96 -13.64
C THR A 327 32.30 -1.98 -13.66
N TYR A 328 31.09 -1.56 -13.25
CA TYR A 328 29.90 -2.40 -13.29
C TYR A 328 28.68 -1.61 -13.74
N ALA A 329 27.66 -2.32 -14.21
CA ALA A 329 26.33 -1.80 -14.51
C ALA A 329 25.27 -2.90 -14.34
N PHE A 330 24.03 -2.53 -14.06
CA PHE A 330 22.89 -3.44 -13.92
C PHE A 330 21.62 -2.85 -14.52
N GLU A 331 20.69 -3.72 -14.90
CA GLU A 331 19.33 -3.39 -15.36
C GLU A 331 18.30 -4.00 -14.41
N ALA A 332 17.29 -3.22 -14.01
CA ALA A 332 16.20 -3.66 -13.15
C ALA A 332 14.85 -3.62 -13.89
N SER A 333 14.07 -4.70 -13.82
CA SER A 333 12.78 -4.82 -14.52
C SER A 333 11.72 -3.84 -14.03
N GLY A 334 11.76 -3.46 -12.74
CA GLY A 334 10.86 -2.45 -12.15
C GLY A 334 11.45 -1.05 -12.10
N GLY A 335 12.74 -0.87 -12.41
CA GLY A 335 13.42 0.42 -12.39
C GLY A 335 13.38 1.12 -11.02
N ASN A 336 13.02 2.40 -11.03
CA ASN A 336 13.01 3.29 -9.85
C ASN A 336 14.35 3.27 -9.08
N ILE A 337 15.46 3.19 -9.81
CA ILE A 337 16.77 3.05 -9.20
C ILE A 337 17.17 4.37 -8.51
N SER A 338 17.67 4.29 -7.28
CA SER A 338 18.27 5.43 -6.57
C SER A 338 19.51 5.01 -5.79
N VAL A 339 20.51 5.90 -5.69
CA VAL A 339 21.73 5.64 -4.91
C VAL A 339 21.42 5.74 -3.42
N ASP A 340 21.80 4.74 -2.63
CA ASP A 340 21.63 4.77 -1.18
C ASP A 340 22.73 5.62 -0.51
N SER A 341 22.37 6.85 -0.16
CA SER A 341 23.26 7.84 0.49
C SER A 341 23.76 7.47 1.91
N GLY A 342 23.34 6.32 2.46
CA GLY A 342 23.71 5.85 3.80
C GLY A 342 25.16 5.37 3.96
N GLU A 343 25.85 5.06 2.87
CA GLU A 343 27.19 4.44 2.83
C GLU A 343 28.24 5.37 2.14
N LEU A 344 28.15 6.70 2.29
CA LEU A 344 29.14 7.61 1.70
C LEU A 344 30.55 7.44 2.34
N SER A 345 31.30 6.52 1.73
CA SER A 345 32.71 6.67 1.38
C SER A 345 32.99 8.04 0.72
N THR A 346 34.26 8.42 0.67
CA THR A 346 34.79 9.78 0.86
C THR A 346 34.61 10.83 -0.25
N GLY A 347 33.57 10.73 -1.08
CA GLY A 347 32.94 11.94 -1.65
C GLY A 347 33.35 12.38 -3.05
N GLU A 348 33.46 11.46 -4.01
CA GLU A 348 33.02 11.72 -5.40
C GLU A 348 32.22 10.47 -5.80
N SER A 349 30.90 10.56 -5.93
CA SER A 349 30.06 9.45 -6.39
C SER A 349 30.23 9.32 -7.90
N ASP A 350 30.84 8.23 -8.38
CA ASP A 350 30.94 7.91 -9.81
C ASP A 350 29.79 7.01 -10.30
N GLU A 351 28.85 6.72 -9.40
CA GLU A 351 27.60 6.05 -9.69
C GLU A 351 26.72 6.92 -10.59
N TRP A 352 26.15 6.29 -11.61
CA TRP A 352 25.22 6.89 -12.55
C TRP A 352 23.95 6.03 -12.61
N ILE A 353 22.83 6.68 -12.92
CA ILE A 353 21.54 6.04 -13.17
C ILE A 353 21.06 6.56 -14.53
N SER A 354 20.55 5.69 -15.39
CA SER A 354 19.97 6.09 -16.67
C SER A 354 18.75 6.98 -16.46
N SER A 355 18.44 7.80 -17.46
CA SER A 355 17.33 8.75 -17.41
C SER A 355 15.95 8.11 -17.25
N ASP A 356 15.79 6.85 -17.65
CA ASP A 356 14.56 6.06 -17.46
C ASP A 356 14.53 5.30 -16.12
N GLY A 357 15.59 5.39 -15.31
CA GLY A 357 15.66 4.82 -13.98
C GLY A 357 15.74 3.29 -13.95
N THR A 358 16.04 2.65 -15.08
CA THR A 358 16.09 1.18 -15.24
C THR A 358 17.52 0.64 -15.27
N LEU A 359 18.52 1.47 -15.60
CA LEU A 359 19.94 1.11 -15.58
C LEU A 359 20.68 1.93 -14.52
N ALA A 360 21.68 1.32 -13.89
CA ALA A 360 22.64 2.05 -13.08
C ALA A 360 23.99 1.35 -13.09
N GLY A 361 25.05 2.08 -12.72
CA GLY A 361 26.40 1.54 -12.67
C GLY A 361 27.38 2.52 -12.07
N GLY A 362 28.65 2.16 -12.00
CA GLY A 362 29.69 2.97 -11.36
C GLY A 362 31.08 2.36 -11.52
N VAL A 363 32.06 2.93 -10.81
CA VAL A 363 33.42 2.37 -10.71
C VAL A 363 33.83 2.21 -9.26
N GLU A 364 33.76 0.98 -8.74
CA GLU A 364 34.09 0.73 -7.33
C GLU A 364 35.59 0.47 -7.15
N ASP A 365 36.24 1.19 -6.23
CA ASP A 365 37.69 1.17 -5.98
C ASP A 365 38.10 0.64 -4.59
N ASN A 366 37.22 -0.17 -3.98
CA ASN A 366 37.36 -0.82 -2.66
C ASN A 366 37.22 0.17 -1.49
N SER A 367 36.27 1.10 -1.61
CA SER A 367 36.08 2.19 -0.65
C SER A 367 34.88 2.00 0.28
N GLY A 368 34.02 1.02 0.03
CA GLY A 368 32.87 0.72 0.89
C GLY A 368 31.82 -0.18 0.24
N GLY A 369 31.87 -0.37 -1.07
CA GLY A 369 30.79 -0.89 -1.89
C GLY A 369 29.82 0.23 -2.29
N ASP A 370 29.23 0.09 -3.46
CA ASP A 370 28.21 1.00 -3.98
C ASP A 370 26.83 0.38 -3.77
N GLY A 371 25.87 1.17 -3.31
CA GLY A 371 24.53 0.71 -2.93
C GLY A 371 23.41 1.44 -3.67
N PHE A 372 22.42 0.68 -4.11
CA PHE A 372 21.26 1.15 -4.87
C PHE A 372 19.96 0.58 -4.31
N ARG A 373 18.91 1.39 -4.26
CA ARG A 373 17.52 0.95 -4.11
C ARG A 373 16.91 0.80 -5.49
N TYR A 374 16.10 -0.22 -5.73
CA TYR A 374 15.46 -0.47 -7.02
C TYR A 374 14.16 -1.26 -6.83
N HIS A 375 13.29 -1.31 -7.85
CA HIS A 375 12.07 -2.13 -7.86
C HIS A 375 12.19 -3.27 -8.87
N GLY A 376 11.49 -4.38 -8.62
CA GLY A 376 11.50 -5.56 -9.49
C GLY A 376 12.74 -6.45 -9.33
N GLU A 377 13.15 -7.13 -10.41
CA GLU A 377 14.31 -8.04 -10.43
C GLU A 377 15.48 -7.41 -11.18
N ILE A 378 16.73 -7.76 -10.81
CA ILE A 378 17.88 -7.47 -11.67
C ILE A 378 17.84 -8.46 -12.83
N ILE A 379 17.65 -7.95 -14.04
CA ILE A 379 17.46 -8.75 -15.26
C ILE A 379 18.72 -8.83 -16.12
N ASP A 380 19.67 -7.93 -15.93
CA ASP A 380 20.99 -8.00 -16.54
C ASP A 380 22.05 -7.33 -15.67
N PHE A 381 23.29 -7.83 -15.75
CA PHE A 381 24.43 -7.34 -14.99
C PHE A 381 25.71 -7.45 -15.82
N ALA A 382 26.53 -6.41 -15.81
CA ALA A 382 27.83 -6.39 -16.46
C ALA A 382 28.91 -5.88 -15.51
N HIS A 383 30.10 -6.48 -15.58
CA HIS A 383 31.28 -6.05 -14.83
C HIS A 383 32.57 -6.44 -15.58
N ASP A 384 33.65 -5.66 -15.40
CA ASP A 384 34.92 -5.86 -16.14
C ASP A 384 36.02 -6.59 -15.34
N ALA A 385 35.80 -6.83 -14.04
CA ALA A 385 36.67 -7.55 -13.12
C ALA A 385 35.86 -8.21 -11.98
N PRO A 386 36.44 -9.12 -11.17
CA PRO A 386 35.70 -9.83 -10.12
C PRO A 386 35.05 -8.90 -9.07
N VAL A 387 33.76 -9.11 -8.80
CA VAL A 387 32.94 -8.38 -7.82
C VAL A 387 32.22 -9.35 -6.87
N GLU A 388 31.80 -8.82 -5.73
CA GLU A 388 30.81 -9.45 -4.86
C GLU A 388 29.51 -8.63 -4.91
N THR A 389 28.37 -9.31 -5.09
CA THR A 389 27.04 -8.71 -5.21
C THR A 389 26.10 -9.21 -4.13
N TYR A 390 25.24 -8.33 -3.65
CA TYR A 390 24.26 -8.62 -2.61
C TYR A 390 22.91 -8.00 -2.94
N ILE A 391 21.83 -8.75 -2.71
CA ILE A 391 20.44 -8.28 -2.80
C ILE A 391 19.80 -8.51 -1.43
N ASP A 392 19.27 -7.46 -0.81
CA ASP A 392 18.68 -7.47 0.53
C ASP A 392 19.60 -8.14 1.58
N ASP A 393 20.88 -7.77 1.54
CA ASP A 393 21.97 -8.30 2.38
C ASP A 393 22.25 -9.81 2.23
N GLN A 394 21.67 -10.46 1.24
CA GLN A 394 21.99 -11.84 0.86
C GLN A 394 23.00 -11.85 -0.29
N TYR A 395 24.05 -12.65 -0.16
CA TYR A 395 25.03 -12.85 -1.23
C TYR A 395 24.37 -13.49 -2.45
N VAL A 396 24.60 -12.90 -3.62
CA VAL A 396 24.18 -13.42 -4.92
C VAL A 396 25.41 -13.64 -5.77
N ASP A 397 25.48 -14.78 -6.46
CA ASP A 397 26.56 -15.06 -7.41
C ASP A 397 26.40 -14.15 -8.65
N PRO A 398 27.34 -13.24 -8.94
CA PRO A 398 27.17 -12.26 -10.02
C PRO A 398 27.00 -12.92 -11.39
N ASP A 399 27.57 -14.11 -11.61
CA ASP A 399 27.41 -14.87 -12.86
C ASP A 399 25.95 -15.29 -13.11
N THR A 400 25.09 -15.30 -12.08
CA THR A 400 23.67 -15.62 -12.19
C THR A 400 22.79 -14.43 -12.58
N LEU A 401 23.33 -13.20 -12.52
CA LEU A 401 22.64 -11.96 -12.86
C LEU A 401 22.92 -11.50 -14.31
N VAL A 402 23.86 -12.15 -15.00
CA VAL A 402 24.23 -11.82 -16.39
C VAL A 402 23.24 -12.46 -17.37
N ASP A 403 22.63 -11.69 -18.26
CA ASP A 403 21.88 -12.26 -19.38
C ASP A 403 22.85 -12.69 -20.50
N PRO A 404 23.00 -13.99 -20.80
CA PRO A 404 23.90 -14.46 -21.85
C PRO A 404 23.47 -14.05 -23.28
N ASN A 405 22.27 -13.50 -23.46
CA ASN A 405 21.76 -13.04 -24.76
C ASN A 405 21.87 -11.52 -24.96
N SER A 406 22.28 -10.78 -23.93
CA SER A 406 22.47 -9.33 -23.96
C SER A 406 23.96 -8.97 -24.16
N PRO A 407 24.29 -7.83 -24.80
CA PRO A 407 25.65 -7.30 -24.77
C PRO A 407 26.08 -6.81 -23.37
N GLY A 408 25.16 -6.77 -22.40
CA GLY A 408 25.36 -6.25 -21.05
C GLY A 408 25.00 -4.76 -20.94
N PRO A 409 24.52 -4.29 -19.77
CA PRO A 409 24.24 -2.89 -19.53
C PRO A 409 25.54 -2.07 -19.59
N GLU A 410 25.48 -0.88 -20.19
CA GLU A 410 26.59 0.07 -20.26
C GLU A 410 26.08 1.50 -20.02
N GLN A 411 26.96 2.38 -19.53
CA GLN A 411 26.62 3.79 -19.33
C GLN A 411 26.15 4.42 -20.65
N PRO A 412 24.95 5.02 -20.72
CA PRO A 412 24.51 5.75 -21.89
C PRO A 412 25.51 6.85 -22.22
N THR A 413 26.07 6.85 -23.43
CA THR A 413 27.02 7.90 -23.82
C THR A 413 26.29 9.22 -24.03
N ASP A 414 26.67 10.25 -23.28
CA ASP A 414 26.29 11.65 -23.54
C ASP A 414 26.65 12.04 -24.98
N GLU A 415 25.69 11.93 -25.90
CA GLU A 415 25.79 12.51 -27.23
C GLU A 415 25.66 14.04 -27.08
N THR A 416 26.79 14.71 -26.88
CA THR A 416 26.92 16.16 -26.95
C THR A 416 26.88 16.67 -28.39
N ASP A 417 25.88 17.46 -28.75
CA ASP A 417 25.94 18.59 -29.72
C ASP A 417 24.53 19.26 -29.75
N ASP A 418 24.28 20.55 -29.63
CA ASP A 418 25.06 21.79 -29.53
C ASP A 418 24.08 22.85 -28.98
N GLY A 419 24.55 23.77 -28.12
CA GLY A 419 23.88 25.06 -27.93
C GLY A 419 23.11 25.32 -26.63
N GLY A 420 23.81 25.29 -25.49
CA GLY A 420 23.52 26.18 -24.35
C GLY A 420 22.43 25.71 -23.37
N SER A 421 22.65 24.60 -22.68
CA SER A 421 21.77 24.18 -21.58
C SER A 421 22.38 24.49 -20.21
N SER A 422 21.50 24.80 -19.27
CA SER A 422 21.71 24.90 -17.83
C SER A 422 22.50 23.68 -17.30
N SER A 423 23.40 23.88 -16.34
CA SER A 423 24.16 22.79 -15.68
C SER A 423 23.38 22.09 -14.57
N LEU A 424 22.05 22.22 -14.58
CA LEU A 424 21.16 21.64 -13.58
C LEU A 424 20.72 20.23 -14.01
N PRO A 425 20.50 19.31 -13.05
CA PRO A 425 20.40 17.88 -13.31
C PRO A 425 19.16 17.47 -14.12
N HIS A 426 18.11 18.29 -14.13
CA HIS A 426 16.87 18.00 -14.87
C HIS A 426 16.55 19.11 -15.85
N THR A 427 15.80 18.80 -16.91
CA THR A 427 15.23 19.76 -17.85
C THR A 427 13.73 19.53 -17.99
N ILE A 428 12.94 20.58 -17.79
CA ILE A 428 11.53 20.61 -18.18
C ILE A 428 11.39 21.33 -19.53
N THR A 429 10.59 20.75 -20.42
CA THR A 429 10.35 21.26 -21.76
C THR A 429 8.85 21.41 -22.02
N PHE A 430 8.47 22.56 -22.58
CA PHE A 430 7.12 22.88 -23.03
C PHE A 430 7.14 22.98 -24.56
N ASP A 431 6.55 22.01 -25.26
CA ASP A 431 6.52 22.00 -26.73
C ASP A 431 5.13 22.43 -27.24
N GLY A 432 5.10 23.56 -27.96
CA GLY A 432 3.88 24.20 -28.40
C GLY A 432 3.31 23.55 -29.66
N ASN A 433 2.04 23.17 -29.62
CA ASN A 433 1.33 22.50 -30.72
C ASN A 433 0.68 23.47 -31.74
N GLY A 434 1.07 24.74 -31.73
CA GLY A 434 0.57 25.80 -32.62
C GLY A 434 -0.62 26.60 -32.04
N GLY A 435 -1.23 26.11 -30.98
CA GLY A 435 -2.10 26.88 -30.09
C GLY A 435 -1.28 27.79 -29.19
N GLY A 436 -1.77 29.00 -28.89
CA GLY A 436 -1.10 29.86 -27.91
C GLY A 436 -1.28 29.28 -26.51
N THR A 437 -0.19 28.80 -25.91
CA THR A 437 -0.16 28.20 -24.58
C THR A 437 0.63 29.08 -23.63
N THR A 438 0.10 29.32 -22.43
CA THR A 438 0.87 29.92 -21.32
C THR A 438 1.14 28.87 -20.26
N TYR A 439 2.30 28.96 -19.61
CA TYR A 439 2.69 28.02 -18.56
C TYR A 439 3.35 28.72 -17.39
N SER A 440 3.32 28.05 -16.24
CA SER A 440 4.10 28.39 -15.06
C SER A 440 4.49 27.12 -14.33
N VAL A 441 5.78 26.97 -13.99
CA VAL A 441 6.31 25.83 -13.24
C VAL A 441 7.09 26.32 -12.02
N THR A 442 6.92 25.67 -10.88
CA THR A 442 7.67 25.95 -9.66
C THR A 442 8.35 24.68 -9.15
N VAL A 443 9.62 24.80 -8.79
CA VAL A 443 10.43 23.73 -8.21
C VAL A 443 10.77 24.01 -6.75
N SER A 444 11.18 22.99 -6.01
CA SER A 444 11.59 23.12 -4.61
C SER A 444 12.89 23.92 -4.46
N ASP A 445 13.77 23.84 -5.47
CA ASP A 445 15.13 24.38 -5.39
C ASP A 445 15.39 25.43 -6.48
N THR A 446 16.20 25.12 -7.50
CA THR A 446 16.69 26.09 -8.49
C THR A 446 16.11 25.77 -9.87
N ILE A 447 15.72 26.80 -10.61
CA ILE A 447 15.30 26.71 -12.02
C ILE A 447 15.97 27.82 -12.82
N GLU A 448 16.48 27.50 -14.00
CA GLU A 448 17.19 28.42 -14.89
C GLU A 448 16.79 28.17 -16.34
N PRO A 449 16.74 29.21 -17.20
CA PRO A 449 16.47 29.03 -18.63
C PRO A 449 17.49 28.08 -19.28
N ALA A 450 17.03 27.18 -20.17
CA ALA A 450 17.87 26.24 -20.90
C ALA A 450 17.56 26.32 -22.39
N GLY A 451 18.57 26.59 -23.23
CA GLY A 451 18.62 26.43 -24.70
C GLY A 451 17.58 27.19 -25.54
N ALA A 452 16.29 26.93 -25.30
CA ALA A 452 15.15 27.32 -26.09
C ALA A 452 14.24 28.38 -25.45
N ALA A 453 14.43 28.70 -24.15
CA ALA A 453 13.70 29.78 -23.50
C ALA A 453 13.87 31.11 -24.25
N ASP A 454 12.75 31.73 -24.65
CA ASP A 454 12.74 32.90 -25.51
C ASP A 454 12.64 34.21 -24.70
N GLY A 455 12.66 35.36 -25.39
CA GLY A 455 12.63 36.67 -24.72
C GLY A 455 11.32 37.01 -23.99
N GLY A 456 10.28 36.18 -24.12
CA GLY A 456 9.00 36.25 -23.43
C GLY A 456 8.97 35.50 -22.09
N ASP A 457 9.99 34.69 -21.81
CA ASP A 457 10.04 33.86 -20.62
C ASP A 457 10.69 34.58 -19.43
N SER A 458 10.27 34.20 -18.23
CA SER A 458 10.76 34.80 -16.99
C SER A 458 11.02 33.74 -15.93
N VAL A 459 12.12 33.93 -15.21
CA VAL A 459 12.43 33.18 -14.00
C VAL A 459 12.45 34.14 -12.82
N SER A 460 11.72 33.81 -11.77
CA SER A 460 11.64 34.59 -10.53
C SER A 460 11.68 33.66 -9.32
N GLY A 461 12.84 33.56 -8.66
CA GLY A 461 13.05 32.60 -7.59
C GLY A 461 13.12 31.18 -8.14
N SER A 462 12.34 30.27 -7.59
CA SER A 462 12.23 28.88 -8.05
C SER A 462 11.07 28.65 -9.04
N THR A 463 10.54 29.72 -9.65
CA THR A 463 9.43 29.68 -10.59
C THR A 463 9.86 30.19 -11.97
N ALA A 464 9.55 29.43 -13.01
CA ALA A 464 9.63 29.84 -14.40
C ALA A 464 8.23 29.99 -15.00
N ALA A 465 8.02 31.00 -15.85
CA ALA A 465 6.75 31.23 -16.54
C ALA A 465 6.99 31.85 -17.91
N GLY A 466 6.15 31.48 -18.87
CA GLY A 466 6.34 31.82 -20.27
C GLY A 466 5.14 31.52 -21.14
N SER A 467 5.34 31.58 -22.45
CA SER A 467 4.30 31.23 -23.41
C SER A 467 4.89 30.67 -24.69
N THR A 468 4.37 29.53 -25.12
CA THR A 468 4.73 28.92 -26.41
C THR A 468 3.56 28.98 -27.38
N GLY A 469 3.87 29.09 -28.67
CA GLY A 469 2.91 28.89 -29.77
C GLY A 469 3.21 27.57 -30.50
N SER A 470 4.11 27.65 -31.48
CA SER A 470 4.63 26.51 -32.25
C SER A 470 6.12 26.23 -31.97
N GLY A 471 6.67 26.87 -30.94
CA GLY A 471 8.06 26.70 -30.53
C GLY A 471 8.14 25.81 -29.30
N SER A 472 9.33 25.61 -28.79
CA SER A 472 9.53 24.91 -27.52
C SER A 472 10.33 25.80 -26.59
N ASP A 473 9.95 25.83 -25.32
CA ASP A 473 10.69 26.50 -24.26
C ASP A 473 11.22 25.44 -23.30
N SER A 474 12.40 25.66 -22.72
CA SER A 474 13.00 24.71 -21.79
C SER A 474 13.72 25.39 -20.64
N PHE A 475 13.68 24.74 -19.47
CA PHE A 475 14.33 25.21 -18.26
C PHE A 475 15.04 24.05 -17.59
N GLY A 476 16.30 24.26 -17.21
CA GLY A 476 17.00 23.32 -16.34
C GLY A 476 16.60 23.55 -14.90
N PHE A 477 16.47 22.51 -14.08
CA PHE A 477 16.11 22.63 -12.67
C PHE A 477 16.77 21.56 -11.77
N SER A 478 16.77 21.82 -10.47
CA SER A 478 17.11 20.86 -9.41
C SER A 478 15.96 20.74 -8.40
N GLY A 479 15.96 19.66 -7.62
CA GLY A 479 14.88 19.36 -6.68
C GLY A 479 13.60 18.87 -7.39
N GLU A 480 12.45 19.03 -6.75
CA GLU A 480 11.18 18.52 -7.29
C GLU A 480 10.29 19.60 -7.90
N ILE A 481 9.51 19.25 -8.95
CA ILE A 481 8.41 20.08 -9.41
C ILE A 481 7.27 20.03 -8.38
N THR A 482 6.88 21.20 -7.87
CA THR A 482 5.86 21.36 -6.81
C THR A 482 4.57 21.99 -7.31
N SER A 483 4.61 22.68 -8.45
CA SER A 483 3.44 23.23 -9.13
C SER A 483 3.71 23.32 -10.62
N LEU A 484 2.69 22.97 -11.42
CA LEU A 484 2.70 23.08 -12.87
C LEU A 484 1.32 23.57 -13.34
N SER A 485 1.33 24.71 -14.02
CA SER A 485 0.16 25.35 -14.62
C SER A 485 0.34 25.42 -16.13
N LEU A 486 -0.73 25.10 -16.85
CA LEU A 486 -0.79 25.11 -18.30
C LEU A 486 -2.16 25.62 -18.74
N ASP A 487 -2.19 26.64 -19.60
CA ASP A 487 -3.40 27.12 -20.27
C ASP A 487 -3.17 27.08 -21.78
N GLY A 488 -3.52 25.95 -22.38
CA GLY A 488 -3.28 25.64 -23.79
C GLY A 488 -3.09 24.14 -24.03
N ASP A 489 -2.48 23.78 -25.16
CA ASP A 489 -2.34 22.43 -25.69
C ASP A 489 -0.89 21.99 -25.90
N ALA A 490 0.07 22.69 -25.28
CA ALA A 490 1.48 22.30 -25.33
C ALA A 490 1.71 20.94 -24.64
N ASP A 491 2.57 20.11 -25.23
CA ASP A 491 3.06 18.90 -24.58
C ASP A 491 4.16 19.28 -23.58
N VAL A 492 4.13 18.65 -22.40
CA VAL A 492 5.11 18.87 -21.34
C VAL A 492 5.93 17.61 -21.16
N SER A 493 7.25 17.77 -21.02
CA SER A 493 8.16 16.67 -20.70
C SER A 493 9.19 17.08 -19.65
N VAL A 494 9.65 16.12 -18.87
CA VAL A 494 10.77 16.23 -17.93
C VAL A 494 11.80 15.19 -18.34
N ASP A 495 13.03 15.63 -18.61
CA ASP A 495 14.13 14.77 -19.07
C ASP A 495 13.76 13.93 -20.30
N GLY A 496 12.92 14.51 -21.18
CA GLY A 496 12.41 13.87 -22.38
C GLY A 496 11.25 12.90 -22.15
N GLN A 497 10.93 12.55 -20.89
CA GLN A 497 9.74 11.78 -20.55
C GLN A 497 8.51 12.66 -20.47
N ARG A 498 7.39 12.19 -21.01
CA ARG A 498 6.16 12.97 -21.04
C ARG A 498 5.56 13.10 -19.64
N VAL A 499 5.00 14.28 -19.36
CA VAL A 499 4.17 14.52 -18.18
C VAL A 499 2.72 14.44 -18.63
N ASP A 500 1.98 13.47 -18.10
CA ASP A 500 0.62 13.21 -18.54
C ASP A 500 -0.40 13.97 -17.68
N MET A 501 -1.46 14.45 -18.32
CA MET A 501 -2.59 15.10 -17.65
C MET A 501 -3.74 14.12 -17.48
N LEU A 502 -4.02 13.73 -16.24
CA LEU A 502 -5.23 12.99 -15.89
C LEU A 502 -6.34 13.97 -15.53
N VAL A 503 -7.48 13.84 -16.19
CA VAL A 503 -8.70 14.59 -15.93
C VAL A 503 -9.80 13.64 -15.49
N ILE A 504 -10.48 13.97 -14.40
CA ILE A 504 -11.53 13.15 -13.80
C ILE A 504 -12.83 13.95 -13.79
N ASN A 505 -13.84 13.41 -14.49
CA ASN A 505 -15.16 14.00 -14.63
C ASN A 505 -16.21 13.05 -14.06
N ARG A 506 -17.33 13.56 -13.55
CA ARG A 506 -18.45 12.70 -13.16
C ARG A 506 -19.20 12.17 -14.39
N ALA A 507 -19.37 10.86 -14.49
CA ALA A 507 -20.24 10.24 -15.49
C ALA A 507 -21.71 10.42 -15.08
N SER A 508 -22.39 11.40 -15.68
CA SER A 508 -23.85 11.67 -15.59
C SER A 508 -24.60 11.34 -14.27
N GLY A 509 -25.04 12.34 -13.51
CA GLY A 509 -25.83 12.11 -12.30
C GLY A 509 -26.15 13.39 -11.53
N LYS A 510 -26.85 13.29 -10.40
CA LYS A 510 -27.09 14.44 -9.49
C LYS A 510 -26.14 14.49 -8.30
N ASN A 511 -25.58 13.34 -7.90
CA ASN A 511 -24.73 13.21 -6.72
C ASN A 511 -23.26 13.36 -7.11
N SER A 512 -22.42 13.83 -6.19
CA SER A 512 -20.96 13.78 -6.37
C SER A 512 -20.47 12.34 -6.33
N VAL A 513 -19.44 12.03 -7.11
CA VAL A 513 -18.78 10.73 -7.13
C VAL A 513 -17.43 10.87 -6.43
N ARG A 514 -17.13 9.95 -5.53
CA ARG A 514 -15.80 9.82 -4.95
C ARG A 514 -14.97 8.90 -5.81
N TYR A 515 -13.67 9.15 -5.85
CA TYR A 515 -12.75 8.32 -6.61
C TYR A 515 -11.43 8.18 -5.87
N ILE A 516 -10.76 7.08 -6.17
CA ILE A 516 -9.36 6.84 -5.83
C ILE A 516 -8.66 6.44 -7.12
N VAL A 517 -7.48 7.02 -7.34
CA VAL A 517 -6.61 6.66 -8.45
C VAL A 517 -5.29 6.22 -7.88
N GLU A 518 -4.79 5.09 -8.36
CA GLU A 518 -3.44 4.61 -8.08
C GLU A 518 -2.61 4.73 -9.36
N THR A 519 -1.41 5.30 -9.25
CA THR A 519 -0.45 5.46 -10.33
C THR A 519 0.90 4.90 -9.91
N ALA A 520 1.62 4.28 -10.83
CA ALA A 520 3.04 3.94 -10.63
C ALA A 520 3.91 5.21 -10.57
N GLY A 521 3.43 6.29 -11.18
CA GLY A 521 4.05 7.61 -11.22
C GLY A 521 3.93 8.45 -9.97
N ARG A 522 4.76 9.49 -9.90
CA ARG A 522 4.56 10.61 -8.96
C ARG A 522 3.43 11.49 -9.48
N VAL A 523 2.56 11.95 -8.58
CA VAL A 523 1.42 12.81 -8.94
C VAL A 523 1.48 14.15 -8.21
N ILE A 524 1.08 15.23 -8.89
CA ILE A 524 0.70 16.49 -8.24
C ILE A 524 -0.67 16.97 -8.75
N LYS A 525 -1.32 17.84 -7.98
CA LYS A 525 -2.54 18.53 -8.40
C LYS A 525 -2.25 19.48 -9.56
N ALA A 526 -3.07 19.46 -10.60
CA ALA A 526 -2.91 20.36 -11.72
C ALA A 526 -3.50 21.75 -11.41
N ASP A 527 -2.72 22.80 -11.67
CA ASP A 527 -3.17 24.20 -11.57
C ASP A 527 -3.58 24.70 -12.96
N VAL A 528 -4.69 24.16 -13.49
CA VAL A 528 -5.21 24.48 -14.82
C VAL A 528 -6.58 25.16 -14.71
N PRO A 529 -6.94 26.12 -15.59
CA PRO A 529 -8.13 26.96 -15.41
C PRO A 529 -9.47 26.22 -15.31
N PHE A 530 -9.57 25.03 -15.89
CA PHE A 530 -10.79 24.22 -15.88
C PHE A 530 -10.90 23.28 -14.67
N ALA A 531 -9.82 23.07 -13.92
CA ALA A 531 -9.80 22.15 -12.80
C ALA A 531 -10.52 22.72 -11.57
N SER A 532 -11.21 21.85 -10.84
CA SER A 532 -11.99 22.14 -9.62
C SER A 532 -11.36 21.55 -8.36
N ILE A 533 -10.03 21.43 -8.36
CA ILE A 533 -9.26 20.92 -7.23
C ILE A 533 -9.56 21.72 -5.96
N ASN A 534 -9.94 21.02 -4.90
CA ASN A 534 -10.36 21.58 -3.64
C ASN A 534 -9.82 20.76 -2.44
N SER A 535 -10.41 20.95 -1.26
CA SER A 535 -9.97 20.28 -0.03
C SER A 535 -10.33 18.79 0.05
N ASN A 536 -11.26 18.33 -0.80
CA ASN A 536 -11.62 16.91 -0.88
C ASN A 536 -10.63 16.11 -1.70
N ASP A 537 -9.81 16.79 -2.50
CA ASP A 537 -8.83 16.20 -3.38
C ASP A 537 -7.50 16.13 -2.66
N LYS A 538 -6.93 14.94 -2.54
CA LYS A 538 -5.69 14.68 -1.83
C LYS A 538 -4.80 13.83 -2.70
N VAL A 539 -3.51 14.18 -2.68
CA VAL A 539 -2.46 13.42 -3.34
C VAL A 539 -1.46 13.00 -2.28
N ARG A 540 -1.06 11.73 -2.29
CA ARG A 540 -0.05 11.18 -1.40
C ARG A 540 0.73 10.09 -2.14
N GLY A 541 1.97 10.40 -2.54
CA GLY A 541 2.73 9.54 -3.45
C GLY A 541 2.04 9.42 -4.80
N GLY A 542 1.96 8.20 -5.35
CA GLY A 542 1.18 7.87 -6.55
C GLY A 542 -0.31 7.66 -6.33
N LYS A 543 -0.87 8.04 -5.17
CA LYS A 543 -2.30 7.87 -4.88
C LYS A 543 -3.05 9.19 -4.83
N ILE A 544 -4.18 9.23 -5.52
CA ILE A 544 -5.14 10.33 -5.50
C ILE A 544 -6.41 9.84 -4.79
N SER A 545 -6.96 10.63 -3.88
CA SER A 545 -8.33 10.44 -3.39
C SER A 545 -9.09 11.75 -3.56
N GLY A 546 -10.26 11.73 -4.19
CA GLY A 546 -10.98 12.96 -4.51
C GLY A 546 -12.49 12.79 -4.61
N LYS A 547 -13.17 13.91 -4.90
CA LYS A 547 -14.64 13.95 -5.01
C LYS A 547 -15.05 14.93 -6.10
N VAL A 548 -15.54 14.38 -7.21
CA VAL A 548 -15.99 15.14 -8.37
C VAL A 548 -17.52 15.31 -8.37
N GLY A 549 -17.97 16.55 -8.52
CA GLY A 549 -19.39 16.91 -8.55
C GLY A 549 -19.85 17.39 -9.93
N SER A 550 -20.11 18.70 -10.04
CA SER A 550 -20.37 19.37 -11.32
C SER A 550 -19.12 20.00 -11.95
N GLY A 551 -17.98 19.88 -11.28
CA GLY A 551 -16.67 20.31 -11.78
C GLY A 551 -15.89 19.14 -12.38
N THR A 552 -14.60 19.36 -12.54
CA THR A 552 -13.63 18.48 -13.18
C THR A 552 -12.35 18.55 -12.38
N ASP A 553 -11.83 17.44 -11.90
CA ASP A 553 -10.56 17.44 -11.18
C ASP A 553 -9.43 17.05 -12.14
N ALA A 554 -8.23 17.60 -11.95
CA ALA A 554 -7.10 17.33 -12.84
C ALA A 554 -5.78 17.21 -12.07
N TYR A 555 -4.91 16.32 -12.56
CA TYR A 555 -3.65 15.95 -11.94
C TYR A 555 -2.56 15.76 -13.00
N TRP A 556 -1.32 16.10 -12.66
CA TRP A 556 -0.15 15.81 -13.48
C TRP A 556 0.53 14.53 -12.96
N ILE A 557 0.79 13.60 -13.87
CA ILE A 557 1.49 12.34 -13.61
C ILE A 557 2.89 12.44 -14.23
N PHE A 558 3.92 12.27 -13.39
CA PHE A 558 5.33 12.31 -13.79
C PHE A 558 5.85 10.87 -13.90
N GLY A 559 5.85 10.34 -15.11
CA GLY A 559 6.21 8.94 -15.40
C GLY A 559 5.20 7.93 -14.88
N GLY A 560 5.26 6.68 -15.35
CA GLY A 560 4.44 5.56 -14.86
C GLY A 560 2.96 5.57 -15.29
N ASP A 561 2.36 4.37 -15.31
CA ASP A 561 0.98 4.16 -15.73
C ASP A 561 -0.04 4.43 -14.62
N ILE A 562 -1.29 4.67 -15.01
CA ILE A 562 -2.44 4.59 -14.11
C ILE A 562 -2.72 3.10 -13.87
N VAL A 563 -2.63 2.69 -12.61
CA VAL A 563 -2.77 1.29 -12.18
C VAL A 563 -4.24 0.94 -11.94
N ASP A 564 -4.99 1.83 -11.28
CA ASP A 564 -6.40 1.61 -10.94
C ASP A 564 -7.17 2.93 -10.81
N VAL A 565 -8.46 2.92 -11.16
CA VAL A 565 -9.42 3.98 -10.85
C VAL A 565 -10.67 3.39 -10.20
N SER A 566 -10.67 3.39 -8.87
CA SER A 566 -11.80 2.95 -8.06
C SER A 566 -12.80 4.09 -7.82
N THR A 567 -14.10 3.89 -8.10
CA THR A 567 -15.15 4.88 -7.87
C THR A 567 -16.17 4.48 -6.81
N PHE A 568 -16.76 5.47 -6.12
CA PHE A 568 -17.72 5.26 -5.04
C PHE A 568 -18.89 6.24 -5.16
N GLY A 569 -20.12 5.71 -5.14
CA GLY A 569 -21.34 6.51 -5.26
C GLY A 569 -21.67 6.95 -6.70
N GLY A 570 -21.07 6.33 -7.72
CA GLY A 570 -21.34 6.52 -9.14
C GLY A 570 -20.10 6.28 -10.01
N GLU A 571 -20.22 6.55 -11.30
CA GLU A 571 -19.16 6.40 -12.28
C GLU A 571 -18.44 7.74 -12.53
N VAL A 572 -17.15 7.67 -12.88
CA VAL A 572 -16.39 8.80 -13.42
C VAL A 572 -16.04 8.50 -14.89
N THR A 573 -15.77 9.53 -15.67
CA THR A 573 -15.06 9.42 -16.94
C THR A 573 -13.68 10.01 -16.75
N THR A 574 -12.66 9.24 -17.09
CA THR A 574 -11.26 9.66 -17.08
C THR A 574 -10.81 10.06 -18.47
N GLU A 575 -10.03 11.13 -18.56
CA GLU A 575 -9.31 11.51 -19.78
C GLU A 575 -7.83 11.57 -19.47
N LEU A 576 -7.01 10.90 -20.27
CA LEU A 576 -5.55 10.98 -20.20
C LEU A 576 -5.07 11.76 -21.41
N ASN A 577 -4.55 12.96 -21.18
CA ASN A 577 -4.10 13.89 -22.22
C ASN A 577 -5.19 14.27 -23.24
N GLY A 578 -6.43 14.34 -22.78
CA GLY A 578 -7.59 14.67 -23.61
C GLY A 578 -8.22 13.48 -24.35
N ASP A 579 -7.61 12.30 -24.30
CA ASP A 579 -8.22 11.08 -24.78
C ASP A 579 -9.02 10.42 -23.65
N VAL A 580 -10.28 10.07 -23.91
CA VAL A 580 -11.11 9.35 -22.95
C VAL A 580 -10.56 7.93 -22.81
N VAL A 581 -10.16 7.56 -21.60
CA VAL A 581 -9.67 6.22 -21.27
C VAL A 581 -10.49 5.69 -20.11
N ASP A 582 -10.91 4.43 -20.19
CA ASP A 582 -11.63 3.77 -19.10
C ASP A 582 -10.62 2.97 -18.26
N TYR A 583 -10.57 3.28 -16.97
CA TYR A 583 -9.74 2.62 -15.97
C TYR A 583 -10.59 2.05 -14.82
N THR A 584 -11.92 1.94 -15.02
CA THR A 584 -12.88 1.58 -13.96
C THR A 584 -13.30 0.10 -13.98
N ASP A 585 -12.53 -0.76 -14.65
CA ASP A 585 -12.82 -2.19 -14.90
C ASP A 585 -12.53 -3.15 -13.72
#